data_AF-A0A437QGP3-F1
#
_entry.id   AF-A0A437QGP3-F1
#
_cell.length_a   1.000
_cell.length_b   1.000
_cell.length_c   1.000
_cell.angle_alpha   90.00
_cell.angle_beta   90.00
_cell.angle_gamma   90.00
#
_symmetry.space_group_name_H-M   'P 1'
#
loop_
_entity.id
_entity.type
_entity.pdbx_description
1 polymer ?
#
loop_
_entity_poly.entity_id
_entity_poly.type
_entity_poly.pdbx_seq_one_letter_code
_entity_poly.pdbx_strand_id
1 'polypeptide(L)'
;MQLTTLDTIDFLQLNALLQQTLAFAKDNPYQQRPLSPARLAAFGAQMQQLFIFSERWQLLPEQISLAQAEQVSAVYPDTQSALLDLLYSCPLPSDAEHWFDYQQEYRARTQQSNGLSTLIHWHQQLYQQLLSRFPLLQLPFPPGASTAASDATTVPAPETLQPAACTTPPCSMLPALLL
;
A
#
# COMPACT_ATOMS: atom_id res chain seq x y z
N MET A 1 8.72 10.72 -31.84
CA MET A 1 9.10 9.54 -31.04
C MET A 1 7.96 8.54 -31.17
N GLN A 2 8.24 7.26 -31.38
CA GLN A 2 7.19 6.24 -31.31
C GLN A 2 6.84 6.03 -29.84
N LEU A 3 5.55 6.04 -29.49
CA LEU A 3 5.13 5.44 -28.23
C LEU A 3 5.40 3.94 -28.37
N THR A 4 6.19 3.38 -27.46
CA THR A 4 6.24 1.93 -27.28
C THR A 4 4.85 1.49 -26.86
N THR A 5 4.19 0.74 -27.75
CA THR A 5 2.99 -0.02 -27.39
C THR A 5 3.34 -0.89 -26.19
N LEU A 6 2.54 -0.81 -25.12
CA LEU A 6 2.46 -1.95 -24.21
C LEU A 6 2.07 -3.17 -25.05
N ASP A 7 2.52 -4.35 -24.62
CA ASP A 7 1.71 -5.55 -24.84
C ASP A 7 0.48 -5.39 -23.92
N THR A 8 -0.51 -4.64 -24.41
CA THR A 8 -1.54 -4.04 -23.56
C THR A 8 -2.50 -5.09 -23.04
N ILE A 9 -2.25 -5.55 -21.82
CA ILE A 9 -3.23 -6.25 -21.00
C ILE A 9 -4.44 -5.34 -20.88
N ASP A 10 -5.58 -5.81 -21.39
CA ASP A 10 -6.80 -5.01 -21.52
C ASP A 10 -7.34 -4.56 -20.15
N PHE A 11 -8.08 -3.45 -20.12
CA PHE A 11 -8.71 -2.91 -18.92
C PHE A 11 -9.57 -3.96 -18.19
N LEU A 12 -10.31 -4.81 -18.92
CA LEU A 12 -11.12 -5.86 -18.30
C LEU A 12 -10.24 -6.98 -17.71
N GLN A 13 -9.12 -7.30 -18.36
CA GLN A 13 -8.15 -8.28 -17.86
C GLN A 13 -7.43 -7.78 -16.60
N LEU A 14 -7.01 -6.51 -16.57
CA LEU A 14 -6.41 -5.85 -15.41
C LEU A 14 -7.37 -5.81 -14.22
N ASN A 15 -8.64 -5.47 -14.45
CA ASN A 15 -9.66 -5.50 -13.40
C ASN A 15 -9.93 -6.93 -12.90
N ALA A 16 -10.07 -7.91 -13.79
CA ALA A 16 -10.24 -9.32 -13.39
C ALA A 16 -9.04 -9.82 -12.56
N LEU A 17 -7.82 -9.45 -12.95
CA LEU A 17 -6.59 -9.79 -12.23
C LEU A 17 -6.51 -9.14 -10.85
N LEU A 18 -6.86 -7.85 -10.74
CA LEU A 18 -6.94 -7.15 -9.46
C LEU A 18 -7.97 -7.79 -8.52
N GLN A 19 -9.16 -8.15 -9.02
CA GLN A 19 -10.20 -8.78 -8.20
C GLN A 19 -9.78 -10.19 -7.73
N GLN A 20 -9.12 -10.99 -8.58
CA GLN A 20 -8.52 -12.26 -8.17
C GLN A 20 -7.45 -12.05 -7.08
N THR A 21 -6.57 -11.06 -7.28
CA THR A 21 -5.48 -10.72 -6.36
C THR A 21 -6.01 -10.30 -4.99
N LEU A 22 -7.07 -9.47 -4.95
CA LEU A 22 -7.73 -9.01 -3.73
C LEU A 22 -8.51 -10.12 -3.02
N ALA A 23 -9.22 -10.97 -3.75
CA ALA A 23 -9.95 -12.10 -3.18
C ALA A 23 -8.98 -13.09 -2.52
N PHE A 24 -7.92 -13.50 -3.23
CA PHE A 24 -6.87 -14.36 -2.65
C PHE A 24 -6.20 -13.70 -1.44
N ALA A 25 -5.92 -12.39 -1.49
CA ALA A 25 -5.29 -11.69 -0.36
C ALA A 25 -6.19 -11.56 0.88
N LYS A 26 -7.52 -11.59 0.71
CA LYS A 26 -8.51 -11.54 1.78
C LYS A 26 -8.81 -12.92 2.37
N ASP A 27 -8.90 -13.94 1.51
CA ASP A 27 -9.47 -15.24 1.87
C ASP A 27 -8.42 -16.35 2.09
N ASN A 28 -7.13 -16.14 1.78
CA ASN A 28 -6.07 -17.12 2.03
C ASN A 28 -5.57 -17.06 3.50
N PRO A 29 -5.71 -18.14 4.30
CA PRO A 29 -5.36 -18.13 5.72
C PRO A 29 -3.85 -18.23 5.98
N TYR A 30 -3.04 -18.46 4.95
CA TYR A 30 -1.61 -18.73 5.05
C TYR A 30 -0.71 -17.55 4.65
N GLN A 31 -1.24 -16.32 4.57
CA GLN A 31 -0.41 -15.14 4.35
C GLN A 31 0.54 -14.93 5.54
N GLN A 32 1.81 -14.61 5.27
CA GLN A 32 2.79 -14.40 6.35
C GLN A 32 2.52 -13.11 7.15
N ARG A 33 1.93 -12.09 6.50
CA ARG A 33 1.61 -10.77 7.07
C ARG A 33 0.36 -10.16 6.42
N PRO A 34 -0.84 -10.72 6.61
CA PRO A 34 -2.05 -10.28 5.90
C PRO A 34 -2.30 -8.78 6.06
N LEU A 35 -2.54 -8.10 4.94
CA LEU A 35 -2.87 -6.67 4.93
C LEU A 35 -4.25 -6.45 5.57
N SER A 36 -4.44 -5.32 6.23
CA SER A 36 -5.75 -4.99 6.81
C SER A 36 -6.82 -4.83 5.72
N PRO A 37 -8.08 -5.20 5.98
CA PRO A 37 -9.17 -5.04 4.99
C PRO A 37 -9.31 -3.61 4.48
N ALA A 38 -9.00 -2.61 5.31
CA ALA A 38 -8.97 -1.20 4.92
C ALA A 38 -7.84 -0.88 3.92
N ARG A 39 -6.62 -1.42 4.11
CA ARG A 39 -5.51 -1.24 3.16
C ARG A 39 -5.78 -1.96 1.85
N LEU A 40 -6.37 -3.16 1.89
CA LEU A 40 -6.81 -3.90 0.69
C LEU A 40 -7.88 -3.13 -0.10
N ALA A 41 -8.89 -2.58 0.58
CA ALA A 41 -9.94 -1.79 -0.06
C ALA A 41 -9.39 -0.49 -0.68
N ALA A 42 -8.51 0.22 0.04
CA ALA A 42 -7.83 1.42 -0.46
C ALA A 42 -6.98 1.10 -1.71
N PHE A 43 -6.14 0.08 -1.64
CA PHE A 43 -5.32 -0.40 -2.77
C PHE A 43 -6.18 -0.77 -3.99
N GLY A 44 -7.30 -1.47 -3.78
CA GLY A 44 -8.24 -1.81 -4.85
C GLY A 44 -8.82 -0.58 -5.56
N ALA A 45 -9.25 0.43 -4.80
CA ALA A 45 -9.75 1.69 -5.35
C ALA A 45 -8.64 2.49 -6.07
N GLN A 46 -7.43 2.52 -5.50
CA GLN A 46 -6.26 3.19 -6.08
C GLN A 46 -5.87 2.56 -7.42
N MET A 47 -5.76 1.23 -7.51
CA MET A 47 -5.48 0.54 -8.78
C MET A 47 -6.58 0.75 -9.82
N GLN A 48 -7.86 0.75 -9.44
CA GLN A 48 -8.96 1.08 -10.35
C GLN A 48 -8.85 2.51 -10.89
N GLN A 49 -8.46 3.49 -10.06
CA GLN A 49 -8.21 4.86 -10.52
C GLN A 49 -7.05 4.90 -11.54
N LEU A 50 -5.97 4.14 -11.33
CA LEU A 50 -4.87 4.03 -12.30
C LEU A 50 -5.32 3.35 -13.62
N PHE A 51 -6.12 2.28 -13.56
CA PHE A 51 -6.67 1.60 -14.73
C PHE A 51 -7.56 2.54 -15.57
N ILE A 52 -8.50 3.24 -14.93
CA ILE A 52 -9.41 4.18 -15.58
C ILE A 52 -8.64 5.38 -16.17
N PHE A 53 -7.59 5.85 -15.51
CA PHE A 53 -6.70 6.86 -16.08
C PHE A 53 -5.96 6.35 -17.32
N SER A 54 -5.41 5.14 -17.28
CA SER A 54 -4.70 4.54 -18.42
C SER A 54 -5.62 4.36 -19.63
N GLU A 55 -6.82 3.83 -19.44
CA GLU A 55 -7.85 3.68 -20.48
C GLU A 55 -8.20 5.04 -21.11
N ARG A 56 -8.53 6.04 -20.30
CA ARG A 56 -8.83 7.41 -20.77
C ARG A 56 -7.66 8.04 -21.51
N TRP A 57 -6.43 7.80 -21.06
CA TRP A 57 -5.23 8.32 -21.70
C TRP A 57 -5.00 7.64 -23.05
N GLN A 58 -5.14 6.32 -23.15
CA GLN A 58 -5.04 5.60 -24.43
C GLN A 58 -6.08 6.07 -25.45
N LEU A 59 -7.30 6.39 -25.00
CA LEU A 59 -8.38 6.89 -25.86
C LEU A 59 -8.24 8.38 -26.24
N LEU A 60 -7.81 9.24 -25.32
CA LEU A 60 -7.86 10.71 -25.46
C LEU A 60 -6.57 11.42 -24.95
N PRO A 61 -5.39 11.14 -25.56
CA PRO A 61 -4.08 11.55 -25.03
C PRO A 61 -3.75 13.04 -25.11
N GLU A 62 -4.61 13.85 -25.73
CA GLU A 62 -4.51 15.31 -25.79
C GLU A 62 -5.38 16.01 -24.73
N GLN A 63 -6.31 15.29 -24.09
CA GLN A 63 -7.20 15.84 -23.06
C GLN A 63 -6.65 15.70 -21.63
N ILE A 64 -5.61 14.87 -21.44
CA ILE A 64 -4.95 14.69 -20.15
C ILE A 64 -4.12 15.92 -19.80
N SER A 65 -4.56 16.66 -18.78
CA SER A 65 -3.85 17.86 -18.30
C SER A 65 -2.77 17.52 -17.26
N LEU A 66 -1.80 18.42 -17.06
CA LEU A 66 -0.76 18.26 -16.04
C LEU A 66 -1.36 18.03 -14.66
N ALA A 67 -2.38 18.79 -14.27
CA ALA A 67 -3.05 18.65 -12.97
C ALA A 67 -3.73 17.28 -12.77
N GLN A 68 -4.23 16.65 -13.85
CA GLN A 68 -4.75 15.28 -13.78
C GLN A 68 -3.62 14.26 -13.61
N ALA A 69 -2.50 14.44 -14.32
CA ALA A 69 -1.32 13.59 -14.19
C ALA A 69 -0.69 13.72 -12.78
N GLU A 70 -0.67 14.92 -12.19
CA GLU A 70 -0.24 15.18 -10.81
C GLU A 70 -1.15 14.48 -9.79
N GLN A 71 -2.48 14.66 -9.89
CA GLN A 71 -3.46 13.98 -9.03
C GLN A 71 -3.34 12.45 -9.08
N VAL A 72 -3.05 11.89 -10.26
CA VAL A 72 -2.86 10.45 -10.45
C VAL A 72 -1.48 10.00 -9.96
N SER A 73 -0.43 10.81 -10.11
CA SER A 73 0.91 10.48 -9.60
C SER A 73 0.96 10.40 -8.07
N ALA A 74 0.19 11.22 -7.36
CA ALA A 74 0.09 11.20 -5.90
C ALA A 74 -0.40 9.85 -5.33
N VAL A 75 -1.05 9.02 -6.15
CA VAL A 75 -1.53 7.67 -5.80
C VAL A 75 -0.42 6.60 -5.87
N TYR A 76 0.65 6.84 -6.63
CA TYR A 76 1.70 5.82 -6.87
C TYR A 76 2.47 5.39 -5.61
N PRO A 77 2.90 6.25 -4.67
CA PRO A 77 3.68 5.82 -3.50
C PRO A 77 2.92 4.80 -2.63
N ASP A 78 1.65 5.07 -2.34
CA ASP A 78 0.79 4.17 -1.57
C ASP A 78 0.52 2.86 -2.31
N THR A 79 0.22 2.96 -3.60
CA THR A 79 -0.08 1.80 -4.45
C THR A 79 1.16 0.90 -4.61
N GLN A 80 2.34 1.50 -4.76
CA GLN A 80 3.62 0.80 -4.83
C GLN A 80 3.99 0.13 -3.50
N SER A 81 3.69 0.75 -2.35
CA SER A 81 3.78 0.10 -1.03
C SER A 81 2.86 -1.10 -1.00
N ALA A 82 1.56 -0.93 -1.26
CA ALA A 82 0.58 -2.01 -1.14
C ALA A 82 0.90 -3.20 -2.08
N LEU A 83 1.41 -2.96 -3.30
CA LEU A 83 1.90 -4.01 -4.20
C LEU A 83 3.09 -4.79 -3.62
N LEU A 84 4.06 -4.10 -3.02
CA LEU A 84 5.23 -4.74 -2.40
C LEU A 84 4.84 -5.47 -1.10
N ASP A 85 4.01 -4.86 -0.27
CA ASP A 85 3.48 -5.46 0.95
C ASP A 85 2.70 -6.75 0.62
N LEU A 86 1.85 -6.75 -0.42
CA LEU A 86 1.17 -7.94 -0.92
C LEU A 86 2.14 -9.02 -1.42
N LEU A 87 3.19 -8.63 -2.15
CA LEU A 87 4.20 -9.56 -2.66
C LEU A 87 4.97 -10.24 -1.53
N TYR A 88 5.40 -9.49 -0.50
CA TYR A 88 6.07 -10.04 0.68
C TYR A 88 5.13 -10.80 1.64
N SER A 89 3.82 -10.56 1.57
CA SER A 89 2.81 -11.29 2.36
C SER A 89 2.45 -12.64 1.75
N CYS A 90 2.72 -12.84 0.46
CA CYS A 90 2.58 -14.11 -0.23
C CYS A 90 3.76 -15.04 0.10
N PRO A 91 3.58 -16.14 0.85
CA PRO A 91 4.62 -17.16 1.02
C PRO A 91 5.06 -17.76 -0.32
N LEU A 92 6.31 -18.22 -0.40
CA LEU A 92 6.83 -18.80 -1.64
C LEU A 92 6.13 -20.14 -1.96
N PRO A 93 5.97 -20.52 -3.24
CA PRO A 93 5.38 -21.81 -3.60
C PRO A 93 6.16 -23.02 -3.04
N SER A 94 7.48 -22.88 -2.83
CA SER A 94 8.33 -23.85 -2.13
C SER A 94 7.84 -24.18 -0.72
N ASP A 95 7.35 -23.17 0.00
CA ASP A 95 7.03 -23.26 1.42
C ASP A 95 5.74 -24.09 1.66
N ALA A 96 5.03 -24.42 0.58
CA ALA A 96 3.81 -25.23 0.57
C ALA A 96 4.06 -26.75 0.40
N GLU A 97 5.30 -27.20 0.15
CA GLU A 97 5.61 -28.61 -0.20
C GLU A 97 5.13 -29.64 0.84
N HIS A 98 5.00 -29.24 2.11
CA HIS A 98 4.62 -30.13 3.21
C HIS A 98 3.11 -30.12 3.52
N TRP A 99 2.28 -29.50 2.68
CA TRP A 99 0.88 -29.21 3.01
C TRP A 99 -0.08 -30.24 2.41
N PHE A 100 -1.18 -30.50 3.11
CA PHE A 100 -2.14 -31.57 2.77
C PHE A 100 -2.69 -31.45 1.34
N ASP A 101 -3.01 -30.22 0.91
CA ASP A 101 -3.55 -29.92 -0.42
C ASP A 101 -2.49 -29.30 -1.37
N TYR A 102 -1.20 -29.67 -1.21
CA TYR A 102 -0.04 -29.02 -1.84
C TYR A 102 -0.24 -28.63 -3.31
N GLN A 103 -0.71 -29.54 -4.19
CA GLN A 103 -0.85 -29.23 -5.61
C GLN A 103 -1.86 -28.11 -5.92
N GLN A 104 -2.91 -27.95 -5.11
CA GLN A 104 -3.91 -26.89 -5.29
C GLN A 104 -3.36 -25.56 -4.76
N GLU A 105 -2.81 -25.56 -3.55
CA GLU A 105 -2.19 -24.38 -2.95
C GLU A 105 -1.02 -23.86 -3.81
N TYR A 106 -0.10 -24.73 -4.23
CA TYR A 106 1.03 -24.37 -5.11
C TYR A 106 0.58 -23.66 -6.38
N ARG A 107 -0.48 -24.18 -7.05
CA ARG A 107 -1.03 -23.56 -8.27
C ARG A 107 -1.63 -22.19 -7.97
N ALA A 108 -2.44 -22.07 -6.91
CA ALA A 108 -3.06 -20.80 -6.53
C ALA A 108 -2.02 -19.73 -6.14
N ARG A 109 -0.96 -20.12 -5.41
CA ARG A 109 0.19 -19.27 -5.07
C ARG A 109 0.98 -18.83 -6.29
N THR A 110 1.23 -19.76 -7.21
CA THR A 110 1.92 -19.45 -8.48
C THR A 110 1.10 -18.46 -9.30
N GLN A 111 -0.23 -18.65 -9.38
CA GLN A 111 -1.13 -17.69 -10.03
C GLN A 111 -1.12 -16.32 -9.34
N GLN A 112 -1.18 -16.26 -8.00
CA GLN A 112 -1.11 -15.01 -7.24
C GLN A 112 0.22 -14.26 -7.46
N SER A 113 1.35 -14.97 -7.38
CA SER A 113 2.69 -14.40 -7.58
C SER A 113 2.87 -13.87 -9.01
N ASN A 114 2.42 -14.62 -10.02
CA ASN A 114 2.41 -14.17 -11.41
C ASN A 114 1.48 -12.96 -11.62
N GLY A 115 0.33 -12.93 -10.95
CA GLY A 115 -0.63 -11.83 -11.00
C GLY A 115 -0.09 -10.54 -10.38
N LEU A 116 0.46 -10.62 -9.17
CA LEU A 116 1.15 -9.50 -8.52
C LEU A 116 2.33 -9.00 -9.35
N SER A 117 3.13 -9.92 -9.91
CA SER A 117 4.24 -9.57 -10.81
C SER A 117 3.74 -8.82 -12.05
N THR A 118 2.66 -9.28 -12.67
CA THR A 118 2.01 -8.60 -13.81
C THR A 118 1.50 -7.20 -13.43
N LEU A 119 0.82 -7.04 -12.30
CA LEU A 119 0.33 -5.75 -11.81
C LEU A 119 1.50 -4.78 -11.51
N ILE A 120 2.61 -5.26 -10.95
CA ILE A 120 3.82 -4.46 -10.70
C ILE A 120 4.46 -3.99 -12.01
N HIS A 121 4.63 -4.86 -13.01
CA HIS A 121 5.20 -4.47 -14.30
C HIS A 121 4.31 -3.45 -15.01
N TRP A 122 3.00 -3.65 -15.03
CA TRP A 122 2.05 -2.70 -15.61
C TRP A 122 2.09 -1.34 -14.90
N HIS A 123 2.12 -1.34 -13.56
CA HIS A 123 2.21 -0.13 -12.74
C HIS A 123 3.50 0.66 -13.04
N GLN A 124 4.64 -0.03 -13.16
CA GLN A 124 5.91 0.58 -13.53
C GLN A 124 5.92 1.12 -14.97
N GLN A 125 5.32 0.40 -15.93
CA GLN A 125 5.20 0.86 -17.32
C GLN A 125 4.36 2.12 -17.44
N LEU A 126 3.19 2.18 -16.78
CA LEU A 126 2.35 3.39 -16.78
C LEU A 126 3.08 4.57 -16.13
N TYR A 127 3.85 4.34 -15.06
CA TYR A 127 4.65 5.39 -14.41
C TYR A 127 5.74 5.95 -15.34
N GLN A 128 6.48 5.07 -16.03
CA GLN A 128 7.51 5.46 -16.99
C GLN A 128 6.92 6.25 -18.17
N GLN A 129 5.77 5.82 -18.69
CA GLN A 129 5.02 6.59 -19.69
C GLN A 129 4.64 7.98 -19.15
N LEU A 130 4.09 8.06 -17.94
CA LEU A 130 3.64 9.30 -17.31
C LEU A 130 4.78 10.31 -17.17
N LEU A 131 5.95 9.88 -16.68
CA LEU A 131 7.16 10.71 -16.64
C LEU A 131 7.65 11.13 -18.04
N SER A 132 7.61 10.24 -19.04
CA SER A 132 8.04 10.57 -20.40
C SER A 132 7.14 11.60 -21.11
N ARG A 133 5.85 11.64 -20.77
CA ARG A 133 4.87 12.60 -21.31
C ARG A 133 4.89 13.93 -20.55
N PHE A 134 5.12 13.88 -19.24
CA PHE A 134 5.12 15.04 -18.35
C PHE A 134 6.42 15.11 -17.55
N PRO A 135 7.57 15.49 -18.15
CA PRO A 135 8.87 15.49 -17.47
C PRO A 135 9.01 16.54 -16.35
N LEU A 136 8.02 17.43 -16.19
CA LEU A 136 7.93 18.41 -15.10
C LEU A 136 7.20 17.87 -13.86
N LEU A 137 6.67 16.63 -13.91
CA LEU A 137 5.94 16.09 -12.77
C LEU A 137 6.86 15.94 -11.57
N GLN A 138 6.49 16.58 -10.46
CA GLN A 138 7.22 16.41 -9.21
C GLN A 138 6.96 14.99 -8.71
N LEU A 139 8.04 14.20 -8.60
CA LEU A 139 8.04 12.96 -7.83
C LEU A 139 7.42 13.24 -6.45
N PRO A 140 6.32 12.56 -6.07
CA PRO A 140 5.72 12.75 -4.75
C PRO A 140 6.65 12.17 -3.68
N PHE A 141 7.60 12.99 -3.23
CA PHE A 141 8.41 12.72 -2.05
C PHE A 141 7.51 12.55 -0.84
N PRO A 142 7.82 11.61 0.09
CA PRO A 142 7.07 11.48 1.32
C PRO A 142 7.14 12.81 2.11
N PRO A 143 6.01 13.32 2.64
CA PRO A 143 5.99 14.59 3.38
C PRO A 143 6.67 14.44 4.74
N GLY A 144 8.00 14.54 4.76
CA GLY A 144 8.84 14.25 5.91
C GLY A 144 10.19 14.99 5.95
N ALA A 145 10.36 16.04 5.13
CA ALA A 145 11.56 16.88 5.15
C ALA A 145 11.18 18.37 5.04
N SER A 146 11.71 19.18 5.97
CA SER A 146 11.69 20.65 5.97
C SER A 146 10.34 21.37 5.92
N THR A 147 9.72 21.52 7.09
CA THR A 147 9.51 22.88 7.61
C THR A 147 9.97 22.96 9.05
N ALA A 148 11.23 23.35 9.25
CA ALA A 148 11.74 23.67 10.57
C ALA A 148 11.14 25.01 11.03
N ALA A 149 10.14 24.96 11.90
CA ALA A 149 9.65 26.12 12.62
C ALA A 149 10.69 26.57 13.68
N SER A 150 11.79 27.16 13.21
CA SER A 150 12.63 28.00 14.05
C SER A 150 11.93 29.34 14.23
N ASP A 151 11.30 29.52 15.38
CA ASP A 151 11.22 30.82 16.02
C ASP A 151 11.68 30.66 17.48
N ALA A 152 12.35 31.66 18.04
CA ALA A 152 13.35 31.44 19.09
C ALA A 152 13.27 32.43 20.26
N THR A 153 13.79 31.99 21.41
CA THR A 153 13.97 32.79 22.66
C THR A 153 12.63 33.01 23.40
N THR A 154 12.50 32.83 24.73
CA THR A 154 13.43 33.26 25.80
C THR A 154 13.32 32.39 27.07
N VAL A 155 14.41 32.34 27.85
CA VAL A 155 14.62 31.64 29.15
C VAL A 155 15.45 32.66 30.00
N PRO A 156 15.36 32.82 31.36
CA PRO A 156 15.23 31.75 32.37
C PRO A 156 14.53 32.04 33.75
N ALA A 157 14.38 30.97 34.57
CA ALA A 157 14.55 30.90 36.06
C ALA A 157 13.57 31.65 37.02
N PRO A 158 13.53 31.33 38.36
CA PRO A 158 13.80 30.06 39.08
C PRO A 158 12.76 29.69 40.20
N GLU A 159 12.96 28.50 40.81
CA GLU A 159 12.61 28.03 42.18
C GLU A 159 11.41 28.56 43.01
N THR A 160 10.60 27.64 43.56
CA THR A 160 10.14 27.69 44.99
C THR A 160 9.87 26.29 45.58
N LEU A 161 10.08 26.15 46.89
CA LEU A 161 10.28 24.91 47.69
C LEU A 161 9.14 23.86 47.81
N GLN A 162 9.56 22.63 48.12
CA GLN A 162 8.84 21.48 48.76
C GLN A 162 8.80 21.64 50.32
N PRO A 163 8.30 20.71 51.20
CA PRO A 163 7.79 19.32 51.03
C PRO A 163 6.50 18.96 51.87
N ALA A 164 6.32 17.65 52.15
CA ALA A 164 5.46 16.97 53.16
C ALA A 164 4.03 16.53 52.72
N ALA A 165 3.46 15.36 53.12
CA ALA A 165 3.90 14.28 54.03
C ALA A 165 3.38 12.87 53.61
N CYS A 166 3.74 11.81 54.37
CA CYS A 166 3.32 10.40 54.19
C CYS A 166 1.79 10.16 54.42
N THR A 167 1.17 9.02 54.06
CA THR A 167 1.20 7.72 54.80
C THR A 167 0.42 6.61 54.04
N THR A 168 0.64 5.31 54.34
CA THR A 168 -0.04 4.12 53.75
C THR A 168 -0.29 3.02 54.81
N PRO A 169 -1.01 1.90 54.54
CA PRO A 169 -2.10 1.64 53.57
C PRO A 169 -3.48 1.51 54.31
N PRO A 170 -4.12 0.37 54.70
CA PRO A 170 -4.01 -1.08 54.40
C PRO A 170 -5.32 -1.82 53.93
N CYS A 171 -5.15 -3.08 53.49
CA CYS A 171 -6.07 -4.26 53.51
C CYS A 171 -7.61 -4.17 53.38
N SER A 172 -8.15 -4.78 52.31
CA SER A 172 -9.16 -5.88 52.29
C SER A 172 -9.68 -6.12 50.85
N MET A 173 -10.16 -7.27 50.36
CA MET A 173 -10.06 -8.72 50.59
C MET A 173 -11.29 -9.35 49.86
N LEU A 174 -11.18 -10.59 49.37
CA LEU A 174 -12.26 -11.44 48.78
C LEU A 174 -12.81 -11.03 47.38
N PRO A 175 -13.40 -11.99 46.62
CA PRO A 175 -13.00 -13.40 46.45
C PRO A 175 -13.00 -13.88 44.98
N ALA A 176 -12.60 -15.13 44.75
CA ALA A 176 -12.80 -15.85 43.50
C ALA A 176 -13.74 -17.05 43.68
N LEU A 177 -14.56 -17.34 42.67
CA LEU A 177 -15.30 -18.58 42.37
C LEU A 177 -15.61 -18.53 40.86
N LEU A 178 -15.22 -19.46 39.99
CA LEU A 178 -15.45 -20.91 39.93
C LEU A 178 -16.93 -21.30 39.86
N LEU A 179 -17.49 -21.24 38.64
CA LEU A 179 -18.12 -22.37 37.95
C LEU A 179 -18.15 -22.14 36.43
#